data_AF-A0A8W8JPQ9-F1
#
_entry.id   AF-A0A8W8JPQ9-F1
#
_cell.length_a   1.000
_cell.length_b   1.000
_cell.length_c   1.000
_cell.angle_alpha   90.00
_cell.angle_beta   90.00
_cell.angle_gamma   90.00
#
_symmetry.space_group_name_H-M   'P 1'
#
loop_
_entity.id
_entity.type
_entity.pdbx_description
1 polymer ?
#
loop_
_entity_poly.entity_id
_entity_poly.type
_entity_poly.pdbx_seq_one_letter_code
_entity_poly.pdbx_strand_id
1 'polypeptide(L)' 'NIGEIRDVSLHWVHHGISINPFQWNPFHLRHPELFFQSVEVVAGDSFQKIKFCGTGGTESNSQRTLSTKC' A
#
# COMPACT_ATOMS: atom_id res chain seq x y z
N ASN A 1 -11.75 -11.43 -16.43
CA ASN A 1 -12.85 -11.08 -15.50
C ASN A 1 -12.45 -11.56 -14.12
N ILE A 2 -12.29 -10.64 -13.16
CA ILE A 2 -11.79 -10.90 -11.79
C ILE A 2 -12.93 -11.25 -10.81
N GLY A 3 -14.18 -11.20 -11.26
CA GLY A 3 -15.35 -11.43 -10.41
C GLY A 3 -15.63 -10.26 -9.46
N GLU A 4 -16.34 -10.55 -8.37
CA GLU A 4 -16.61 -9.59 -7.29
C GLU A 4 -15.33 -9.27 -6.52
N ILE A 5 -14.99 -7.98 -6.41
CA ILE A 5 -13.79 -7.52 -5.70
C ILE A 5 -14.11 -7.42 -4.21
N ARG A 6 -13.52 -8.32 -3.41
CA ARG A 6 -13.73 -8.37 -1.96
C ARG A 6 -12.62 -7.68 -1.16
N ASP A 7 -11.39 -7.87 -1.59
CA ASP A 7 -10.20 -7.44 -0.86
C ASP A 7 -9.16 -6.86 -1.81
N VAL A 8 -8.45 -5.83 -1.36
CA VAL A 8 -7.29 -5.26 -2.03
C VAL A 8 -6.11 -5.35 -1.09
N SER A 9 -5.06 -6.04 -1.53
CA SER A 9 -3.81 -6.12 -0.77
C SER A 9 -2.73 -5.31 -1.45
N LEU A 10 -2.10 -4.44 -0.68
CA LEU A 10 -1.04 -3.58 -1.15
C LEU A 10 0.29 -4.09 -0.62
N HIS A 11 1.26 -4.21 -1.53
CA HIS A 11 2.64 -4.52 -1.23
C HIS A 11 3.49 -3.46 -1.93
N TRP A 12 4.36 -2.81 -1.17
CA TRP A 12 5.31 -1.84 -1.71
C TRP A 12 6.73 -2.27 -1.38
N VAL A 13 7.62 -1.97 -2.31
CA VAL A 13 9.03 -2.30 -2.22
C VAL A 13 9.82 -1.04 -2.49
N HIS A 14 10.67 -0.65 -1.56
CA HIS A 14 11.59 0.45 -1.77
C HIS A 14 12.73 0.03 -2.71
N HIS A 15 12.65 0.41 -3.98
CA HIS A 15 13.74 0.22 -4.95
C HIS A 15 14.61 1.47 -5.05
N GLY A 16 15.40 1.75 -4.02
CA GLY A 16 16.43 2.78 -4.12
C GLY A 16 17.71 2.23 -4.76
N ILE A 17 18.30 2.94 -5.72
CA ILE A 17 19.77 3.01 -5.79
C ILE A 17 20.15 3.64 -4.45
N SER A 18 20.40 2.78 -3.47
CA SER A 18 20.30 3.15 -2.08
C SER A 18 21.48 4.04 -1.76
N ILE A 19 21.24 5.35 -1.62
CA ILE A 19 22.07 6.22 -0.78
C ILE A 19 22.36 5.38 0.44
N ASN A 20 23.65 5.11 0.69
CA ASN A 20 24.09 4.14 1.67
C ASN A 20 23.23 4.33 2.94
N PRO A 21 22.50 3.32 3.43
CA PRO A 21 21.58 3.51 4.56
C PRO A 21 22.29 4.09 5.78
N PHE A 22 23.60 3.91 5.93
CA PHE A 22 24.40 4.60 6.95
C PHE A 22 24.44 6.15 6.81
N GLN A 23 24.16 6.71 5.64
CA GLN A 23 24.15 8.16 5.37
C GLN A 23 22.85 8.85 5.76
N TRP A 24 21.70 8.17 5.70
CA TRP A 24 20.39 8.77 6.01
C TRP A 24 19.61 8.03 7.13
N ASN A 25 20.08 6.85 7.50
CA ASN A 25 19.52 5.96 8.52
C ASN A 25 20.63 5.29 9.37
N PRO A 26 21.50 6.08 10.04
CA PRO A 26 22.47 5.50 10.95
C PRO A 26 21.73 4.68 12.03
N PHE A 27 22.22 3.47 12.30
CA PHE A 27 21.62 2.51 13.23
C PHE A 27 20.29 1.87 12.82
N HIS A 28 19.86 2.02 11.57
CA HIS A 28 18.62 1.41 11.05
C HIS A 28 17.34 1.82 11.80
N LEU A 29 17.32 2.98 12.47
CA LEU A 29 16.19 3.42 13.30
C LEU A 29 15.03 4.06 12.50
N ARG A 30 15.24 4.36 11.22
CA ARG A 30 14.22 4.92 10.32
C ARG A 30 13.71 3.84 9.37
N HIS A 31 12.48 3.41 9.59
CA HIS A 31 11.75 2.53 8.68
C HIS A 31 10.74 3.39 7.92
N PRO A 32 10.98 3.73 6.64
CA PRO A 32 9.98 4.46 5.88
C PRO A 32 8.71 3.63 5.78
N GLU A 33 7.57 4.27 6.03
CA GLU A 33 6.25 3.68 5.88
C GLU A 33 5.47 4.49 4.85
N LEU A 34 4.68 3.80 4.03
CA LEU A 34 3.72 4.42 3.14
C LEU A 34 2.31 4.36 3.75
N PHE A 35 1.63 5.50 3.74
CA PHE A 35 0.27 5.65 4.24
C PHE A 35 -0.71 5.63 3.07
N PHE A 36 -1.50 4.56 2.96
CA PHE A 36 -2.52 4.42 1.93
C PHE A 36 -3.88 4.77 2.52
N GLN A 37 -4.28 6.03 2.40
CA GLN A 37 -5.56 6.48 2.95
C GLN A 37 -6.75 5.86 2.22
N SER A 38 -6.70 5.81 0.89
CA SER A 38 -7.74 5.17 0.09
C SER A 38 -7.25 4.65 -1.25
N VAL A 39 -7.83 3.55 -1.69
CA VAL A 39 -7.69 2.98 -3.04
C VAL A 39 -9.08 2.88 -3.66
N GLU A 40 -9.29 3.48 -4.83
CA GLU A 40 -10.52 3.35 -5.61
C GLU A 40 -10.28 2.36 -6.75
N VAL A 41 -11.08 1.30 -6.80
CA VAL A 41 -11.07 0.34 -7.90
C VAL A 41 -12.28 0.59 -8.78
N VAL A 42 -12.04 0.78 -10.08
CA VAL A 42 -13.07 0.98 -11.09
C VAL A 42 -13.16 -0.26 -11.97
N ALA A 43 -14.25 -1.00 -11.86
CA ALA A 43 -14.50 -2.16 -12.71
C ALA A 43 -14.89 -1.69 -14.13
N GLY A 44 -14.10 -2.08 -15.14
CA GLY A 44 -14.26 -1.59 -16.51
C GLY A 44 -15.60 -1.95 -17.16
N ASP A 45 -16.15 -3.13 -16.83
CA ASP A 45 -17.37 -3.63 -17.48
C ASP A 45 -18.66 -3.09 -16.84
N SER A 46 -18.64 -2.85 -15.53
CA SER A 46 -19.81 -2.39 -14.76
C SER A 46 -19.77 -0.91 -14.39
N PHE A 47 -18.64 -0.23 -14.64
CA PHE A 47 -18.33 1.11 -14.14
C PHE A 47 -18.51 1.25 -12.61
N GLN A 48 -18.55 0.12 -11.89
CA GLN A 48 -18.72 0.12 -10.45
C GLN A 48 -17.44 0.62 -9.79
N LYS A 49 -17.60 1.57 -8.88
CA LYS A 49 -16.53 2.12 -8.06
C LYS A 49 -16.59 1.51 -6.67
N ILE A 50 -15.50 0.90 -6.24
CA ILE A 50 -15.36 0.35 -4.90
C ILE A 50 -14.19 1.06 -4.25
N LYS A 51 -14.46 1.67 -3.09
CA LYS A 51 -13.45 2.37 -2.30
C LYS A 51 -12.98 1.47 -1.17
N PHE A 52 -11.68 1.33 -1.06
CA PHE A 52 -10.99 0.69 0.05
C PHE A 52 -10.23 1.75 0.84
N CYS A 53 -10.24 1.64 2.15
CA CYS A 53 -9.56 2.50 3.10
C CYS A 53 -8.48 1.71 3.83
N GLY A 54 -7.32 2.36 4.00
CA GLY A 54 -6.23 1.85 4.80
C GLY A 54 -6.14 2.60 6.12
N THR A 55 -5.71 1.89 7.15
CA THR A 55 -5.43 2.47 8.47
C THR A 55 -3.94 2.32 8.77
N GLY A 56 -3.24 3.42 9.04
CA GLY A 56 -1.82 3.40 9.42
C GLY A 56 -0.85 3.23 8.26
N GLY A 57 0.44 3.21 8.60
CA GLY A 57 1.53 3.03 7.64
C GLY A 57 1.78 1.56 7.32
N THR A 58 2.46 1.34 6.20
CA THR A 58 2.88 0.03 5.71
C THR A 58 4.39 0.07 5.51
N GLU A 59 5.14 -0.80 6.17
CA GLU A 59 6.59 -0.91 6.04
C GLU A 59 7.00 -1.53 4.69
N SER A 60 8.22 -1.28 4.25
CA SER A 60 8.74 -1.89 3.01
C SER A 60 8.75 -3.40 3.12
N ASN A 61 8.36 -4.10 2.05
CA ASN A 61 8.21 -5.57 2.00
C ASN A 61 7.12 -6.14 2.92
N SER A 62 6.28 -5.30 3.52
CA SER A 62 5.08 -5.75 4.23
C SER A 62 3.87 -5.68 3.31
N GLN A 63 2.94 -6.61 3.50
CA GLN A 63 1.66 -6.63 2.80
C GLN A 63 0.57 -6.16 3.75
N ARG A 64 -0.32 -5.30 3.25
CA ARG A 64 -1.47 -4.84 4.00
C ARG A 64 -2.75 -4.94 3.19
N THR A 65 -3.75 -5.61 3.76
CA THR A 65 -5.09 -5.70 3.18
C THR A 65 -5.92 -4.49 3.60
N LEU A 66 -6.57 -3.86 2.63
CA LEU A 66 -7.42 -2.70 2.79
C LEU A 66 -8.88 -3.13 2.98
N SER A 67 -9.65 -2.33 3.72
CA SER A 67 -11.05 -2.61 4.05
C SER A 67 -11.97 -1.66 3.31
N THR A 68 -13.19 -2.08 2.99
CA THR A 68 -14.24 -1.16 2.48
C THR A 68 -14.81 -0.24 3.57
N LYS A 69 -14.48 -0.51 4.85
CA LYS A 69 -14.86 0.34 5.98
C LYS A 69 -13.81 1.43 6.20
N CYS A 70 -14.29 2.66 6.12
CA CYS A 70 -13.64 3.89 6.57
C CYS A 70 -14.45 4.39 7.77
#